data_AF-A0A382TKH1-F1
#
_entry.id   AF-A0A382TKH1-F1
#
_cell.length_a   1.000
_cell.length_b   1.000
_cell.length_c   1.000
_cell.angle_alpha   90.00
_cell.angle_beta   90.00
_cell.angle_gamma   90.00
#
_symmetry.space_group_name_H-M   'P 1'
#
loop_
_entity.id
_entity.type
_entity.pdbx_description
1 polymer ?
#
loop_
_entity_poly.entity_id
_entity_poly.type
_entity_poly.pdbx_seq_one_letter_code
_entity_poly.pdbx_strand_id
1 'polypeptide(L)'
;MKYPKIFTIISLFSILNSCNSNDEKKLPSIFIESIQVEEGNTTNYLEVMLTLTNSVDYDLSVDVRTVDGTAIKGKDYTDLYEVIIFSAGQEQASFNIEILGDDIPEDNEIFSIRLENPLNV
;
A
#
# COMPACT_ATOMS: atom_id res chain seq x y z
N MET A 1 12.96 -27.61 8.56
CA MET A 1 11.58 -27.11 8.37
C MET A 1 11.75 -25.70 7.83
N LYS A 2 11.46 -25.46 6.55
CA LYS A 2 11.45 -24.11 5.96
C LYS A 2 10.06 -23.55 6.24
N TYR A 3 9.99 -22.49 7.03
CA TYR A 3 8.72 -21.90 7.43
C TYR A 3 8.33 -20.79 6.46
N PRO A 4 7.02 -20.66 6.14
CA PRO A 4 6.53 -19.58 5.30
C PRO A 4 6.70 -18.28 6.08
N LYS A 5 7.39 -17.30 5.50
CA LYS A 5 7.37 -15.95 6.05
C LYS A 5 6.04 -15.31 5.71
N ILE A 6 5.52 -14.48 6.59
CA ILE A 6 4.25 -13.80 6.44
C ILE A 6 4.54 -12.34 6.73
N PHE A 7 4.63 -11.50 5.71
CA PHE A 7 4.65 -10.06 5.93
C PHE A 7 3.26 -9.63 6.40
N THR A 8 3.12 -8.64 7.28
CA THR A 8 1.81 -8.06 7.61
C THR A 8 1.87 -6.57 7.36
N ILE A 9 1.09 -6.09 6.38
CA ILE A 9 0.98 -4.66 6.10
C ILE A 9 0.02 -4.02 7.11
N ILE A 10 0.50 -2.97 7.78
CA ILE A 10 -0.32 -2.08 8.60
C ILE A 10 -0.67 -0.85 7.75
N SER A 11 -1.97 -0.64 7.55
CA SER A 11 -2.54 0.48 6.78
C SER A 11 -2.56 1.76 7.62
N LEU A 12 -2.12 2.87 7.04
CA LEU A 12 -2.34 4.20 7.59
C LEU A 12 -3.47 4.89 6.82
N PHE A 13 -4.55 5.22 7.54
CA PHE A 13 -5.69 5.97 7.02
C PHE A 13 -5.27 7.39 6.62
N SER A 14 -5.58 7.79 5.39
CA SER A 14 -5.45 9.18 4.93
C SER A 14 -6.84 9.78 4.75
N ILE A 15 -7.11 10.91 5.40
CA ILE A 15 -8.35 11.68 5.23
C ILE A 15 -8.07 12.74 4.16
N LEU A 16 -8.89 12.77 3.10
CA LEU A 16 -8.91 13.88 2.15
C LEU A 16 -9.51 15.12 2.80
N ASN A 17 -8.88 16.29 2.68
CA ASN A 17 -9.44 17.54 3.22
C ASN A 17 -10.60 18.05 2.32
N SER A 18 -11.75 18.37 2.94
CA SER A 18 -12.87 19.02 2.25
C SER A 18 -12.58 20.50 1.99
N CYS A 19 -12.86 20.97 0.77
CA CYS A 19 -13.08 22.39 0.47
C CYS A 19 -14.54 22.61 0.07
N ASN A 20 -15.46 22.61 1.05
CA ASN A 20 -16.44 23.68 1.24
C ASN A 20 -17.48 23.34 2.31
N SER A 21 -17.74 24.32 3.16
CA SER A 21 -18.80 24.31 4.17
C SER A 21 -20.17 24.28 3.49
N ASN A 22 -20.87 23.14 3.55
CA ASN A 22 -22.33 22.97 3.67
C ASN A 22 -22.89 21.65 3.10
N ASP A 23 -22.04 20.77 2.56
CA ASP A 23 -22.46 19.41 2.21
C ASP A 23 -21.87 18.40 3.21
N GLU A 24 -22.72 17.55 3.80
CA GLU A 24 -22.30 16.30 4.47
C GLU A 24 -21.76 15.27 3.45
N LYS A 25 -21.00 15.72 2.44
CA LYS A 25 -20.38 14.83 1.46
C LYS A 25 -19.32 14.03 2.19
N LYS A 26 -19.61 12.74 2.43
CA LYS A 26 -18.65 11.79 2.99
C LYS A 26 -17.36 11.88 2.16
N LEU A 27 -16.29 12.31 2.81
CA LEU A 27 -15.00 12.42 2.16
C LEU A 27 -14.51 11.01 1.79
N PRO A 28 -13.92 10.83 0.60
CA PRO A 28 -13.30 9.56 0.29
C PRO A 28 -12.11 9.36 1.22
N SER A 29 -11.91 8.13 1.67
CA SER A 29 -10.67 7.71 2.30
C SER A 29 -10.10 6.53 1.53
N ILE A 30 -8.77 6.50 1.40
CA ILE A 30 -8.03 5.39 0.79
C ILE A 30 -7.62 4.44 1.90
N PHE A 31 -7.83 3.14 1.70
CA PHE A 31 -7.36 2.10 2.61
C PHE A 31 -6.70 0.94 1.86
N ILE A 32 -5.86 0.22 2.60
CA ILE A 32 -5.22 -1.03 2.19
C ILE A 32 -5.67 -2.09 3.20
N GLU A 33 -6.09 -3.26 2.73
CA GLU A 33 -6.31 -4.40 3.61
C GLU A 33 -4.97 -5.00 4.08
N SER A 34 -4.91 -5.58 5.27
CA SER A 34 -3.70 -6.27 5.70
C SER A 34 -3.45 -7.48 4.82
N ILE A 35 -2.30 -7.49 4.14
CA ILE A 35 -1.90 -8.59 3.25
C ILE A 35 -0.76 -9.36 3.89
N GLN A 36 -0.77 -10.67 3.63
CA GLN A 36 0.29 -11.61 3.95
C GLN A 36 0.90 -12.19 2.69
N VAL A 37 2.23 -12.23 2.63
CA VAL A 37 2.99 -12.79 1.51
C VAL A 37 4.17 -13.60 2.04
N GLU A 38 4.46 -14.70 1.34
CA GLU A 38 5.60 -15.58 1.60
C GLU A 38 6.79 -15.21 0.77
N GLU A 39 7.88 -14.78 1.42
CA GLU A 39 9.13 -14.41 0.77
C GLU A 39 9.66 -15.51 -0.19
N GLY A 40 9.64 -16.76 0.27
CA GLY A 40 10.20 -17.89 -0.47
C GLY A 40 11.73 -17.82 -0.57
N ASN A 41 12.33 -18.63 -1.45
CA ASN A 41 13.79 -18.61 -1.68
C ASN A 41 14.19 -17.89 -2.98
N THR A 42 13.21 -17.34 -3.67
CA THR A 42 13.38 -16.64 -4.94
C THR A 42 12.48 -15.44 -4.93
N THR A 43 12.91 -14.36 -5.57
CA THR A 43 12.11 -13.15 -5.74
C THR A 43 10.67 -13.44 -6.17
N ASN A 44 9.72 -12.81 -5.47
CA ASN A 44 8.29 -12.82 -5.81
C ASN A 44 7.76 -11.37 -5.95
N TYR A 45 6.45 -11.28 -6.26
CA TYR A 45 5.74 -10.01 -6.24
C TYR A 45 4.53 -10.06 -5.31
N LEU A 46 4.39 -8.99 -4.51
CA LEU A 46 3.23 -8.68 -3.70
C LEU A 46 2.37 -7.64 -4.43
N GLU A 47 1.19 -8.05 -4.89
CA GLU A 47 0.18 -7.11 -5.37
C GLU A 47 -0.55 -6.46 -4.18
N VAL A 48 -0.56 -5.14 -4.14
CA VAL A 48 -1.25 -4.35 -3.13
C VAL A 48 -2.40 -3.61 -3.78
N MET A 49 -3.61 -3.79 -3.23
CA MET A 49 -4.81 -3.10 -3.67
C MET A 49 -5.11 -1.92 -2.76
N LEU A 50 -5.18 -0.73 -3.35
CA LEU A 50 -5.75 0.47 -2.73
C LEU A 50 -7.24 0.53 -3.03
N THR A 51 -8.06 0.81 -2.02
CA THR A 51 -9.52 0.96 -2.17
C THR A 51 -10.01 2.29 -1.62
N LEU A 52 -10.88 2.97 -2.38
CA LEU A 52 -11.63 4.13 -1.93
C LEU A 52 -12.92 3.71 -1.24
N THR A 53 -13.30 4.40 -0.18
CA THR A 53 -14.59 4.18 0.50
C THR A 53 -15.82 4.55 -0.32
N ASN A 54 -15.61 5.35 -1.37
CA ASN A 54 -16.61 5.78 -2.35
C ASN A 54 -15.87 6.40 -3.54
N SER A 55 -16.41 6.21 -4.74
CA SER A 55 -15.94 6.87 -5.95
C SER A 55 -16.03 8.39 -5.87
N VAL A 56 -15.20 9.04 -6.69
CA VAL A 56 -15.13 10.49 -6.90
C VAL A 56 -15.33 10.82 -8.37
N ASP A 57 -15.74 12.04 -8.67
CA ASP A 57 -16.01 12.56 -10.03
C ASP A 57 -14.82 13.30 -10.66
N TYR A 58 -13.64 13.15 -10.08
CA TYR A 58 -12.37 13.72 -10.51
C TYR A 58 -11.27 12.67 -10.38
N ASP A 59 -10.14 12.88 -11.05
CA ASP A 59 -8.97 12.03 -10.89
C ASP A 59 -8.31 12.33 -9.54
N LEU A 60 -8.00 11.29 -8.77
CA LEU A 60 -7.41 11.39 -7.45
C LEU A 60 -6.02 10.74 -7.46
N SER A 61 -4.98 11.51 -7.17
CA SER A 61 -3.63 10.99 -7.00
C SER A 61 -3.28 10.78 -5.52
N VAL A 62 -2.48 9.77 -5.21
CA VAL A 62 -1.89 9.54 -3.88
C VAL A 62 -0.45 9.08 -4.03
N ASP A 63 0.43 9.62 -3.19
CA ASP A 63 1.81 9.15 -3.10
C ASP A 63 1.84 7.88 -2.25
N VAL A 64 2.48 6.84 -2.74
CA VAL A 64 2.64 5.55 -2.08
C VAL A 64 4.11 5.30 -1.84
N ARG A 65 4.47 4.94 -0.61
CA ARG A 65 5.84 4.53 -0.31
C ARG A 65 5.94 3.40 0.70
N THR A 66 6.96 2.58 0.59
CA THR A 66 7.30 1.59 1.62
C THR A 66 8.07 2.23 2.77
N VAL A 67 7.95 1.62 3.96
CA VAL A 67 8.60 2.05 5.19
C VAL A 67 9.09 0.80 5.92
N ASP A 68 10.39 0.79 6.20
CA ASP A 68 11.03 -0.29 6.96
C ASP A 68 10.35 -0.52 8.31
N GLY A 69 10.24 -1.80 8.69
CA GLY A 69 9.88 -2.23 10.03
C GLY A 69 10.97 -3.13 10.58
N THR A 70 10.66 -4.40 10.81
CA THR A 70 11.70 -5.42 11.00
C THR A 70 12.23 -5.93 9.66
N ALA A 71 11.37 -5.94 8.63
CA ALA A 71 11.79 -6.15 7.24
C ALA A 71 12.46 -4.86 6.72
N ILE A 72 13.58 -5.02 6.01
CA ILE A 72 14.50 -3.99 5.58
C ILE A 72 14.56 -3.93 4.05
N LYS A 73 14.38 -2.73 3.50
CA LYS A 73 14.53 -2.49 2.06
C LYS A 73 15.90 -2.92 1.54
N GLY A 74 15.91 -3.53 0.35
CA GLY A 74 17.09 -4.07 -0.31
C GLY A 74 17.60 -5.38 0.28
N LYS A 75 16.97 -5.90 1.34
CA LYS A 75 17.18 -7.26 1.85
C LYS A 75 15.95 -8.12 1.62
N ASP A 76 14.80 -7.64 2.10
CA ASP A 76 13.57 -8.45 2.17
C ASP A 76 12.53 -7.98 1.15
N TYR A 77 12.61 -6.71 0.71
CA TYR A 77 11.76 -6.14 -0.32
C TYR A 77 12.47 -4.98 -1.05
N THR A 78 12.01 -4.63 -2.25
CA THR A 78 12.52 -3.47 -3.01
C THR A 78 11.82 -2.18 -2.56
N ASP A 79 12.59 -1.10 -2.37
CA ASP A 79 12.04 0.23 -2.03
C ASP A 79 11.05 0.71 -3.11
N LEU A 80 9.93 1.28 -2.68
CA LEU A 80 8.88 1.76 -3.58
C LEU A 80 8.55 3.21 -3.24
N TYR A 81 8.50 4.04 -4.28
CA TYR A 81 7.91 5.37 -4.22
C TYR A 81 7.20 5.63 -5.55
N GLU A 82 5.87 5.62 -5.54
CA GLU A 82 5.03 5.76 -6.74
C GLU A 82 3.85 6.70 -6.49
N VAL A 83 3.36 7.34 -7.55
CA VAL A 83 2.10 8.10 -7.53
C VAL A 83 1.02 7.23 -8.17
N ILE A 84 0.00 6.86 -7.39
CA ILE A 84 -1.13 6.08 -7.87
C ILE A 84 -2.29 7.02 -8.18
N ILE A 85 -2.90 6.84 -9.35
CA ILE A 85 -4.05 7.63 -9.81
C ILE A 85 -5.29 6.74 -9.85
N PHE A 86 -6.34 7.16 -9.16
CA PHE A 86 -7.70 6.69 -9.39
C PHE A 86 -8.33 7.60 -10.43
N SER A 87 -8.71 7.05 -11.58
CA SER A 87 -9.48 7.83 -12.56
C SER A 87 -10.85 8.19 -11.99
N ALA A 88 -11.49 9.24 -12.47
CA ALA A 88 -12.86 9.59 -12.09
C ALA A 88 -13.80 8.36 -12.20
N GLY A 89 -14.51 8.06 -11.11
CA GLY A 89 -15.40 6.91 -10.97
C GLY A 89 -14.73 5.60 -10.57
N GLN A 90 -13.39 5.52 -10.56
CA GLN A 90 -12.64 4.34 -10.15
C GLN A 90 -12.54 4.28 -8.62
N GLU A 91 -12.75 3.09 -8.04
CA GLU A 91 -12.68 2.88 -6.58
C GLU A 91 -11.49 2.03 -6.14
N GLN A 92 -10.80 1.39 -7.09
CA GLN A 92 -9.70 0.47 -6.82
C GLN A 92 -8.53 0.73 -7.75
N ALA A 93 -7.32 0.71 -7.22
CA ALA A 93 -6.08 0.72 -7.97
C ALA A 93 -5.11 -0.27 -7.32
N SER A 94 -4.20 -0.88 -8.09
CA SER A 94 -3.18 -1.77 -7.54
C SER A 94 -1.79 -1.41 -8.02
N PHE A 95 -0.79 -1.82 -7.25
CA PHE A 95 0.62 -1.73 -7.56
C PHE A 95 1.34 -2.97 -7.00
N ASN A 96 2.57 -3.21 -7.46
CA ASN A 96 3.34 -4.37 -7.05
C ASN A 96 4.59 -3.95 -6.27
N ILE A 97 4.91 -4.71 -5.23
CA ILE A 97 6.18 -4.64 -4.51
C ILE A 97 6.94 -5.93 -4.80
N GLU A 98 8.20 -5.81 -5.19
CA GLU A 98 9.10 -6.96 -5.31
C GLU A 98 9.53 -7.41 -3.91
N ILE A 99 9.31 -8.69 -3.59
CA ILE A 99 9.73 -9.33 -2.35
C ILE A 99 10.98 -10.15 -2.67
N LEU A 100 12.06 -9.90 -1.94
CA LEU A 100 13.37 -10.46 -2.20
C LEU A 100 13.52 -11.73 -1.36
N GLY A 101 13.53 -12.89 -2.02
CA GLY A 101 13.67 -14.18 -1.35
C GLY A 101 15.11 -14.67 -1.27
N ASP A 102 15.46 -15.32 -0.16
CA ASP A 102 16.73 -16.01 0.00
C ASP A 102 16.63 -17.35 0.76
N ASP A 103 17.77 -18.02 0.95
CA ASP A 103 17.86 -19.34 1.62
C ASP A 103 18.19 -19.23 3.12
N ILE A 104 18.24 -18.02 3.69
CA ILE A 104 18.58 -17.74 5.08
C ILE A 104 17.31 -17.85 5.95
N PRO A 105 17.33 -18.66 7.02
CA PRO A 105 16.22 -18.70 7.96
C PRO A 105 16.14 -17.41 8.79
N GLU A 106 14.98 -16.77 8.79
CA GLU A 106 14.71 -15.55 9.58
C GLU A 106 13.34 -15.65 10.27
N ASP A 107 13.10 -14.77 11.24
CA ASP A 107 11.82 -14.67 11.95
C ASP A 107 10.74 -14.02 11.05
N ASN A 108 9.49 -13.94 11.53
CA ASN A 108 8.46 -13.18 10.83
C ASN A 108 8.76 -11.69 10.90
N GLU A 109 8.57 -11.01 9.77
CA GLU A 109 8.90 -9.61 9.65
C GLU A 109 7.77 -8.76 9.09
N ILE A 110 7.86 -7.46 9.33
CA ILE A 110 6.88 -6.48 8.86
C ILE A 110 7.60 -5.30 8.22
N PHE A 111 7.00 -4.79 7.16
CA PHE A 111 7.20 -3.43 6.65
C PHE A 111 5.81 -2.80 6.46
N SER A 112 5.76 -1.48 6.32
CA SER A 112 4.50 -0.75 6.16
C SER A 112 4.44 0.01 4.86
N ILE A 113 3.24 0.35 4.43
CA ILE A 113 3.00 1.21 3.28
C ILE A 113 2.40 2.51 3.80
N ARG A 114 3.02 3.63 3.43
CA ARG A 114 2.57 4.96 3.78
C ARG A 114 1.93 5.61 2.58
N LEU A 115 0.71 6.09 2.78
CA LEU A 115 -0.04 6.90 1.83
C LEU A 115 0.11 8.37 2.20
N GLU A 116 0.46 9.22 1.25
CA GLU A 116 0.72 10.64 1.47
C GLU A 116 0.16 11.50 0.34
N ASN A 117 0.03 12.79 0.62
CA ASN A 117 -0.32 13.82 -0.37
C ASN A 117 -1.49 13.43 -1.30
N PRO A 118 -2.65 13.01 -0.78
CA PRO A 118 -3.79 12.77 -1.65
C PRO A 118 -4.26 14.11 -2.25
N LEU A 119 -4.30 14.19 -3.58
CA LEU A 119 -4.60 15.41 -4.34
C LEU A 119 -5.63 15.14 -5.44
N ASN A 120 -6.52 16.10 -5.65
CA ASN A 120 -7.40 16.11 -6.80
C ASN A 120 -6.59 16.66 -7.99
N VAL A 121 -6.52 15.92 -9.08
CA VAL A 121 -5.73 16.25 -10.28
C VAL A 121 -6.59 16.52 -11.51
#